data_AF-A0A3M2EX57-F1
#
_entry.id   AF-A0A3M2EX57-F1
#
_cell.length_a   1.000
_cell.length_b   1.000
_cell.length_c   1.000
_cell.angle_alpha   90.00
_cell.angle_beta   90.00
_cell.angle_gamma   90.00
#
_symmetry.space_group_name_H-M   'P 1'
#
loop_
_entity.id
_entity.type
_entity.pdbx_description
1 polymer ?
#
loop_
_entity_poly.entity_id
_entity_poly.type
_entity_poly.pdbx_seq_one_letter_code
_entity_poly.pdbx_strand_id
1 'polypeptide(L)'
;MSQETPLPLAGSLERSGCLRRKPSPPIHRCDGAKDTGKRRKSEEKTRGRHFSRVRNFLGDFVETAGRKWSNTGVKRFVKWVGFAAVVLAALIVGLLFIRFDLSEWKGGIETGLTDLTGREVTLRGISLRLIEGIRIEGIEMANREGFSDTPFVRSEGLVLKYELLPLLSKRLEVNRVELLRTSFLIERNRKGEFNFDDLLALAEKKPEEKPVELPSFVKELSLRISRIGTTNADVTFVDHLGGAKKTGRLEGIDLNASEVLLKTLDESKGGALANLSMKGTLGIAKMAYAGFHAGPLSGEFELADGHFKLPNLTLRAYKGTVSGSAEVDLTKKLTEYRIATAVRGLDPNILIAQRLGFKGTMLGALTHNGTVRGTSAGLKSLNGKGEYEVAPGKLSHIPALEKAADLLGLETLRSLQYSALKGTYTIEKGVLITPDATLVAVGLLAKADGKVNLVKETMDYIVSIKLSPEMANQIRSKRLSMIPRDDDGGLTIEIGLRGPITDPKVDFSRAFKNLFKNIFRGVLPSGDALKSAPGKALEGVKGGVGQGLEKLKGLF
;
A
#
# COMPACT_ATOMS: atom_id res chain seq x y z
N MET A 1 -28.40 -33.33 26.03
CA MET A 1 -28.21 -34.76 25.70
C MET A 1 -27.60 -34.81 24.31
N SER A 2 -26.36 -35.18 24.05
CA SER A 2 -25.22 -35.67 24.85
C SER A 2 -23.99 -35.30 23.99
N GLN A 3 -23.05 -34.48 24.46
CA GLN A 3 -21.77 -34.89 25.06
C GLN A 3 -21.14 -36.14 24.44
N GLU A 4 -19.96 -35.97 23.84
CA GLU A 4 -18.82 -36.85 24.10
C GLU A 4 -17.51 -36.06 23.89
N THR A 5 -16.62 -36.22 24.87
CA THR A 5 -15.27 -35.62 25.00
C THR A 5 -14.30 -36.79 25.32
N PRO A 6 -12.99 -36.60 25.50
CA PRO A 6 -11.95 -37.16 24.64
C PRO A 6 -11.07 -38.23 25.34
N LEU A 7 -10.07 -38.76 24.64
CA LEU A 7 -9.01 -39.59 25.22
C LEU A 7 -7.60 -39.12 24.78
N PRO A 8 -6.65 -38.92 25.72
CA PRO A 8 -5.22 -38.67 25.48
C PRO A 8 -4.39 -39.93 25.74
N LEU A 9 -3.10 -39.94 25.38
CA LEU A 9 -2.07 -40.76 26.05
C LEU A 9 -0.65 -40.22 25.80
N ALA A 10 0.18 -40.33 26.84
CA ALA A 10 1.54 -39.82 26.98
C ALA A 10 2.53 -40.97 27.31
N GLY A 11 3.85 -40.66 27.24
CA GLY A 11 4.98 -41.46 27.76
C GLY A 11 5.69 -42.32 26.70
N SER A 12 7.01 -42.51 26.63
CA SER A 12 8.13 -42.48 27.61
C SER A 12 9.46 -42.65 26.83
N LEU A 13 10.47 -41.77 26.99
CA LEU A 13 11.82 -41.98 27.59
C LEU A 13 12.66 -43.22 27.20
N GLU A 14 13.88 -42.98 26.65
CA GLU A 14 15.25 -43.42 27.11
C GLU A 14 16.33 -43.30 25.98
N ARG A 15 17.37 -42.47 26.13
CA ARG A 15 18.81 -42.77 26.42
C ARG A 15 19.41 -43.92 25.57
N SER A 16 20.45 -43.75 24.74
CA SER A 16 21.87 -43.50 25.11
C SER A 16 22.78 -43.77 23.89
N GLY A 17 24.02 -43.24 23.85
CA GLY A 17 25.07 -43.77 22.95
C GLY A 17 26.16 -42.79 22.46
N CYS A 18 27.26 -42.67 23.21
CA CYS A 18 28.53 -42.07 22.80
C CYS A 18 29.33 -42.98 21.83
N LEU A 19 30.04 -42.42 20.85
CA LEU A 19 31.24 -43.04 20.25
C LEU A 19 32.28 -41.99 19.81
N ARG A 20 33.55 -42.26 20.14
CA ARG A 20 34.77 -41.45 19.93
C ARG A 20 35.60 -42.01 18.77
N ARG A 21 36.24 -41.09 18.00
CA ARG A 21 37.64 -41.09 17.43
C ARG A 21 38.03 -42.23 16.47
N LYS A 22 38.83 -42.07 15.40
CA LYS A 22 40.11 -41.36 15.07
C LYS A 22 40.45 -41.75 13.58
N PRO A 23 41.67 -41.60 12.99
CA PRO A 23 42.69 -40.53 12.91
C PRO A 23 43.18 -40.26 11.43
N SER A 24 44.06 -39.25 11.19
CA SER A 24 45.35 -39.38 10.42
C SER A 24 45.99 -38.01 10.03
N PRO A 25 47.32 -37.94 9.80
CA PRO A 25 48.19 -36.74 9.83
C PRO A 25 48.87 -36.46 8.45
N PRO A 26 50.09 -35.89 8.33
CA PRO A 26 50.47 -34.47 8.47
C PRO A 26 51.10 -33.81 7.21
N ILE A 27 51.44 -32.54 7.42
CA ILE A 27 51.97 -31.43 6.61
C ILE A 27 53.33 -31.69 5.90
N HIS A 28 53.46 -31.14 4.68
CA HIS A 28 54.74 -30.74 4.06
C HIS A 28 54.82 -29.21 3.86
N ARG A 29 56.02 -28.68 4.18
CA ARG A 29 56.63 -27.35 3.92
C ARG A 29 56.99 -27.26 2.40
N CYS A 30 57.11 -26.15 1.67
CA CYS A 30 57.75 -24.85 1.92
C CYS A 30 57.27 -23.77 0.90
N ASP A 31 57.37 -22.52 1.35
CA ASP A 31 57.90 -21.28 0.71
C ASP A 31 57.44 -20.75 -0.66
N GLY A 32 57.22 -19.43 -0.69
CA GLY A 32 57.23 -18.62 -1.91
C GLY A 32 56.33 -17.38 -1.85
N ALA A 33 56.72 -16.38 -1.07
CA ALA A 33 56.03 -15.10 -0.95
C ALA A 33 56.02 -14.28 -2.26
N LYS A 34 54.89 -13.64 -2.58
CA LYS A 34 54.82 -12.21 -2.93
C LYS A 34 53.38 -11.70 -3.13
N ASP A 35 53.07 -10.70 -2.29
CA ASP A 35 52.32 -9.49 -2.59
C ASP A 35 50.84 -9.59 -3.04
N THR A 36 49.94 -9.38 -2.08
CA THR A 36 48.86 -8.34 -2.11
C THR A 36 47.98 -8.49 -0.86
N GLY A 37 48.62 -8.38 0.32
CA GLY A 37 47.98 -8.45 1.63
C GLY A 37 48.18 -7.18 2.48
N LYS A 38 48.52 -6.04 1.84
CA LYS A 38 48.65 -4.73 2.50
C LYS A 38 47.46 -3.84 2.13
N ARG A 39 46.28 -4.10 2.71
CA ARG A 39 45.24 -3.06 2.92
C ARG A 39 44.09 -3.47 3.85
N ARG A 40 43.96 -4.75 4.21
CA ARG A 40 42.91 -5.25 5.12
C ARG A 40 43.36 -5.64 6.54
N LYS A 41 44.58 -5.25 6.96
CA LYS A 41 45.05 -5.35 8.36
C LYS A 41 45.49 -4.01 8.97
N SER A 42 45.12 -2.90 8.34
CA SER A 42 45.48 -1.54 8.80
C SER A 42 44.39 -0.82 9.60
N GLU A 43 43.13 -1.28 9.61
CA GLU A 43 42.06 -0.59 10.37
C GLU A 43 41.64 -1.29 11.66
N GLU A 44 41.95 -2.58 11.80
CA GLU A 44 41.68 -3.30 13.05
C GLU A 44 42.81 -3.12 14.09
N LYS A 45 43.99 -2.63 13.66
CA LYS A 45 45.15 -2.33 14.54
C LYS A 45 45.22 -0.85 14.98
N THR A 46 44.27 -0.02 14.56
CA THR A 46 44.10 1.38 15.02
C THR A 46 43.04 1.51 16.11
N ARG A 47 42.06 0.59 16.19
CA ARG A 47 41.09 0.55 17.31
C ARG A 47 41.67 -0.03 18.60
N GLY A 48 42.59 -1.00 18.50
CA GLY A 48 43.34 -1.52 19.66
C GLY A 48 44.39 -0.57 20.22
N ARG A 49 44.86 0.42 19.44
CA ARG A 49 45.89 1.39 19.88
C ARG A 49 45.32 2.68 20.48
N HIS A 50 44.05 2.99 20.22
CA HIS A 50 43.38 4.10 20.90
C HIS A 50 42.85 3.72 22.29
N PHE A 51 42.40 2.48 22.50
CA PHE A 51 42.02 2.00 23.84
C PHE A 51 43.23 1.71 24.74
N SER A 52 44.39 1.33 24.19
CA SER A 52 45.61 1.17 24.97
C SER A 52 46.27 2.51 25.34
N ARG A 53 46.12 3.56 24.51
CA ARG A 53 46.65 4.89 24.84
C ARG A 53 45.81 5.61 25.91
N VAL A 54 44.49 5.47 25.94
CA VAL A 54 43.69 6.07 27.03
C VAL A 54 43.90 5.34 28.35
N ARG A 55 44.02 4.01 28.32
CA ARG A 55 44.32 3.21 29.52
C ARG A 55 45.75 3.46 30.05
N ASN A 56 46.72 3.65 29.17
CA ASN A 56 48.10 3.96 29.59
C ASN A 56 48.27 5.45 29.96
N PHE A 57 47.49 6.38 29.40
CA PHE A 57 47.54 7.79 29.82
C PHE A 57 46.89 7.99 31.20
N LEU A 58 45.80 7.27 31.51
CA LEU A 58 45.22 7.24 32.85
C LEU A 58 46.06 6.43 33.85
N GLY A 59 46.70 5.35 33.40
CA GLY A 59 47.64 4.56 34.20
C GLY A 59 48.90 5.34 34.58
N ASP A 60 49.57 5.97 33.60
CA ASP A 60 50.78 6.76 33.83
C ASP A 60 50.47 8.07 34.57
N PHE A 61 49.30 8.70 34.39
CA PHE A 61 48.95 9.88 35.18
C PHE A 61 48.72 9.53 36.67
N VAL A 62 48.14 8.36 36.95
CA VAL A 62 47.95 7.88 38.34
C VAL A 62 49.26 7.38 38.95
N GLU A 63 50.16 6.79 38.15
CA GLU A 63 51.42 6.22 38.65
C GLU A 63 52.55 7.28 38.77
N THR A 64 52.54 8.32 37.93
CA THR A 64 53.49 9.44 38.01
C THR A 64 53.06 10.51 39.02
N ALA A 65 51.76 10.68 39.27
CA ALA A 65 51.26 11.52 40.37
C ALA A 65 51.34 10.83 41.75
N GLY A 66 51.51 9.50 41.80
CA GLY A 66 51.56 8.72 43.03
C GLY A 66 52.93 8.66 43.72
N ARG A 67 54.01 9.13 43.07
CA ARG A 67 55.40 8.93 43.53
C ARG A 67 56.13 10.22 43.90
N LYS A 68 55.42 11.16 44.50
CA LYS A 68 55.95 12.22 45.37
C LYS A 68 54.71 12.88 45.96
N TRP A 69 54.23 12.40 47.10
CA TRP A 69 53.34 13.10 48.05
C TRP A 69 52.99 12.11 49.18
N SER A 70 53.91 11.97 50.13
CA SER A 70 53.72 11.20 51.38
C SER A 70 52.96 12.02 52.44
N ASN A 71 51.87 12.68 52.04
CA ASN A 71 51.03 13.43 52.98
C ASN A 71 49.66 12.76 53.07
N THR A 72 49.33 12.28 54.27
CA THR A 72 48.07 11.60 54.63
C THR A 72 46.81 12.37 54.20
N GLY A 73 46.92 13.68 54.01
CA GLY A 73 45.85 14.56 53.50
C GLY A 73 45.43 14.28 52.05
N VAL A 74 46.34 13.87 51.16
CA VAL A 74 46.06 13.73 49.72
C VAL A 74 45.26 12.46 49.42
N LYS A 75 45.58 11.34 50.09
CA LYS A 75 44.80 10.10 50.00
C LYS A 75 43.38 10.26 50.55
N ARG A 76 43.21 11.09 51.59
CA ARG A 76 41.89 11.46 52.11
C ARG A 76 41.15 12.33 51.10
N PHE A 77 41.80 13.34 50.53
CA PHE A 77 41.22 14.21 49.50
C PHE A 77 40.72 13.42 48.28
N VAL A 78 41.53 12.50 47.71
CA VAL A 78 41.10 11.66 46.57
C VAL A 78 39.91 10.76 46.93
N LYS A 79 39.88 10.19 48.14
CA LYS A 79 38.72 9.41 48.61
C LYS A 79 37.46 10.25 48.79
N TRP A 80 37.57 11.47 49.32
CA TRP A 80 36.45 12.40 49.48
C TRP A 80 35.93 12.91 48.14
N VAL A 81 36.82 13.21 47.18
CA VAL A 81 36.44 13.59 45.81
C VAL A 81 35.75 12.42 45.10
N GLY A 82 36.27 11.19 45.24
CA GLY A 82 35.64 9.99 44.71
C GLY A 82 34.26 9.72 45.32
N PHE A 83 34.12 9.86 46.63
CA PHE A 83 32.84 9.73 47.33
C PHE A 83 31.84 10.81 46.89
N ALA A 84 32.27 12.08 46.82
CA ALA A 84 31.44 13.18 46.34
C ALA A 84 30.98 12.96 44.89
N ALA A 85 31.84 12.42 44.01
CA ALA A 85 31.47 12.08 42.64
C ALA A 85 30.42 10.95 42.58
N VAL A 86 30.52 9.93 43.44
CA VAL A 86 29.53 8.86 43.53
C VAL A 86 28.19 9.36 44.08
N VAL A 87 28.22 10.20 45.11
CA VAL A 87 27.00 10.81 45.67
C VAL A 87 26.34 11.73 44.64
N LEU A 88 27.12 12.53 43.91
CA LEU A 88 26.62 13.37 42.82
C LEU A 88 26.03 12.52 41.70
N ALA A 89 26.69 11.42 41.30
CA ALA A 89 26.15 10.48 40.32
C ALA A 89 24.85 9.84 40.80
N ALA A 90 24.76 9.45 42.07
CA ALA A 90 23.54 8.89 42.67
C ALA A 90 22.40 9.93 42.75
N LEU A 91 22.70 11.19 43.06
CA LEU A 91 21.74 12.29 43.05
C LEU A 91 21.26 12.61 41.63
N ILE A 92 22.17 12.63 40.66
CA ILE A 92 21.82 12.78 39.24
C ILE A 92 20.91 11.63 38.85
N VAL A 93 21.29 10.38 39.12
CA VAL A 93 20.45 9.20 38.85
C VAL A 93 19.09 9.31 39.54
N GLY A 94 19.04 9.72 40.81
CA GLY A 94 17.79 9.96 41.52
C GLY A 94 16.92 11.02 40.86
N LEU A 95 17.50 12.16 40.46
CA LEU A 95 16.83 13.26 39.76
C LEU A 95 16.28 12.82 38.39
N LEU A 96 16.94 11.88 37.71
CA LEU A 96 16.48 11.33 36.43
C LEU A 96 15.17 10.53 36.56
N PHE A 97 14.83 10.03 37.75
CA PHE A 97 13.59 9.28 38.02
C PHE A 97 12.46 10.13 38.59
N ILE A 98 12.69 11.41 38.91
CA ILE A 98 11.64 12.28 39.45
C ILE A 98 10.61 12.61 38.35
N ARG A 99 9.32 12.45 38.71
CA ARG A 99 8.16 12.84 37.89
C ARG A 99 7.55 14.09 38.50
N PHE A 100 7.55 15.19 37.76
CA PHE A 100 6.87 16.43 38.14
C PHE A 100 5.46 16.42 37.55
N ASP A 101 4.45 16.52 38.40
CA ASP A 101 3.05 16.66 37.97
C ASP A 101 2.78 18.14 37.64
N LEU A 102 2.29 18.40 36.43
CA LEU A 102 1.96 19.74 35.93
C LEU A 102 0.46 19.89 35.68
N SER A 103 -0.37 19.10 36.37
CA SER A 103 -1.83 19.09 36.18
C SER A 103 -2.49 20.44 36.47
N GLU A 104 -1.86 21.34 37.22
CA GLU A 104 -2.33 22.72 37.39
C GLU A 104 -2.38 23.50 36.06
N TRP A 105 -1.56 23.12 35.08
CA TRP A 105 -1.47 23.80 33.77
C TRP A 105 -2.54 23.30 32.79
N LYS A 106 -3.19 22.18 33.14
CA LYS A 106 -4.17 21.48 32.31
C LYS A 106 -5.29 22.40 31.85
N GLY A 107 -5.97 23.05 32.80
CA GLY A 107 -7.16 23.87 32.50
C GLY A 107 -6.86 25.06 31.59
N GLY A 108 -5.68 25.70 31.76
CA GLY A 108 -5.26 26.79 30.88
C GLY A 108 -5.00 26.34 29.44
N ILE A 109 -4.41 25.14 29.27
CA ILE A 109 -4.16 24.56 27.94
C ILE A 109 -5.47 24.10 27.29
N GLU A 110 -6.36 23.44 28.03
CA GLU A 110 -7.69 23.02 27.54
C GLU A 110 -8.51 24.21 27.06
N THR A 111 -8.58 25.27 27.87
CA THR A 111 -9.30 26.51 27.52
C THR A 111 -8.69 27.16 26.29
N GLY A 112 -7.36 27.36 26.28
CA GLY A 112 -6.67 27.98 25.15
C GLY A 112 -6.82 27.20 23.84
N LEU A 113 -6.71 25.86 23.87
CA LEU A 113 -6.94 25.03 22.68
C LEU A 113 -8.41 25.04 22.25
N THR A 114 -9.34 25.08 23.19
CA THR A 114 -10.78 25.15 22.90
C THR A 114 -11.14 26.48 22.22
N ASP A 115 -10.65 27.60 22.74
CA ASP A 115 -10.87 28.93 22.18
C ASP A 115 -10.24 29.07 20.78
N LEU A 116 -9.06 28.47 20.56
CA LEU A 116 -8.36 28.53 19.28
C LEU A 116 -8.99 27.63 18.21
N THR A 117 -9.38 26.41 18.58
CA THR A 117 -9.89 25.42 17.63
C THR A 117 -11.41 25.51 17.43
N GLY A 118 -12.12 26.16 18.36
CA GLY A 118 -13.58 26.16 18.42
C GLY A 118 -14.17 24.80 18.78
N ARG A 119 -13.37 23.91 19.40
CA ARG A 119 -13.78 22.54 19.76
C ARG A 119 -13.32 22.22 21.16
N GLU A 120 -14.16 21.51 21.91
CA GLU A 120 -13.78 21.05 23.25
C GLU A 120 -12.54 20.15 23.19
N VAL A 121 -11.49 20.53 23.93
CA VAL A 121 -10.28 19.74 24.10
C VAL A 121 -10.13 19.39 25.58
N THR A 122 -10.03 18.10 25.87
CA THR A 122 -9.80 17.59 27.23
C THR A 122 -8.48 16.82 27.31
N LEU A 123 -7.86 16.88 28.46
CA LEU A 123 -6.58 16.27 28.79
C LEU A 123 -6.74 15.47 30.10
N ARG A 124 -6.13 14.30 30.24
CA ARG A 124 -6.14 13.58 31.52
C ARG A 124 -5.16 14.18 32.52
N GLY A 125 -3.96 14.50 32.06
CA GLY A 125 -2.90 15.03 32.91
C GLY A 125 -1.67 15.45 32.12
N ILE A 126 -0.79 16.21 32.77
CA ILE A 126 0.47 16.67 32.20
C ILE A 126 1.55 16.34 33.20
N SER A 127 2.63 15.71 32.73
CA SER A 127 3.78 15.39 33.59
C SER A 127 5.08 15.67 32.87
N LEU A 128 6.10 16.06 33.63
CA LEU A 128 7.44 16.31 33.14
C LEU A 128 8.39 15.28 33.74
N ARG A 129 9.19 14.65 32.88
CA ARG A 129 10.28 13.75 33.26
C ARG A 129 11.56 14.27 32.62
N LEU A 130 12.61 14.39 33.43
CA LEU A 130 13.82 15.11 33.03
C LEU A 130 14.41 14.60 31.69
N ILE A 131 14.44 13.28 31.48
CA ILE A 131 14.97 12.65 30.25
C ILE A 131 13.89 12.43 29.19
N GLU A 132 12.70 12.00 29.60
CA GLU A 132 11.66 11.58 28.64
C GLU A 132 10.90 12.76 28.02
N GLY A 133 10.99 13.94 28.63
CA GLY A 133 10.33 15.16 28.18
C GLY A 133 9.02 15.44 28.91
N ILE A 134 8.20 16.30 28.30
CA ILE A 134 6.85 16.62 28.77
C ILE A 134 5.89 15.61 28.14
N ARG A 135 5.12 14.91 28.97
CA ARG A 135 4.09 13.96 28.56
C ARG A 135 2.72 14.52 28.91
N ILE A 136 1.88 14.69 27.89
CA ILE A 136 0.46 14.98 28.02
C ILE A 136 -0.30 13.67 27.84
N GLU A 137 -1.13 13.29 28.81
CA GLU A 137 -1.86 12.03 28.83
C GLU A 137 -3.33 12.23 28.48
N GLY A 138 -3.92 11.26 27.78
CA GLY A 138 -5.37 11.21 27.51
C GLY A 138 -5.92 12.47 26.87
N ILE A 139 -5.43 12.79 25.66
CA ILE A 139 -5.90 13.92 24.88
C ILE A 139 -7.15 13.50 24.11
N GLU A 140 -8.25 14.21 24.28
CA GLU A 140 -9.44 14.05 23.44
C GLU A 140 -9.86 15.40 22.87
N MET A 141 -10.07 15.45 21.56
CA MET A 141 -10.63 16.62 20.87
C MET A 141 -11.98 16.22 20.29
N ALA A 142 -13.01 16.99 20.64
CA ALA A 142 -14.35 16.80 20.13
C ALA A 142 -14.39 16.91 18.60
N ASN A 143 -15.41 16.29 18.01
CA ASN A 143 -15.67 16.44 16.59
C ASN A 143 -16.24 17.83 16.30
N ARG A 144 -16.19 18.23 15.03
CA ARG A 144 -16.85 19.47 14.59
C ARG A 144 -18.36 19.33 14.76
N GLU A 145 -19.03 20.40 15.16
CA GLU A 145 -20.49 20.46 15.17
C GLU A 145 -21.09 20.05 13.80
N GLY A 146 -22.15 19.25 13.83
CA GLY A 146 -22.78 18.70 12.63
C GLY A 146 -22.16 17.39 12.10
N PHE A 147 -21.15 16.85 12.78
CA PHE A 147 -20.60 15.50 12.56
C PHE A 147 -20.99 14.56 13.70
N SER A 148 -20.45 13.33 13.74
CA SER A 148 -20.81 12.37 14.78
C SER A 148 -20.26 12.76 16.16
N ASP A 149 -20.90 12.27 17.22
CA ASP A 149 -20.45 12.48 18.60
C ASP A 149 -19.13 11.74 18.95
N THR A 150 -18.55 11.01 18.00
CA THR A 150 -17.26 10.35 18.20
C THR A 150 -16.14 11.39 18.10
N PRO A 151 -15.21 11.46 19.08
CA PRO A 151 -14.13 12.44 19.05
C PRO A 151 -13.31 12.40 17.77
N PHE A 152 -12.91 13.58 17.27
CA PHE A 152 -12.05 13.72 16.08
C PHE A 152 -10.66 13.12 16.33
N VAL A 153 -10.09 13.39 17.51
CA VAL A 153 -8.80 12.85 17.95
C VAL A 153 -8.96 12.29 19.35
N ARG A 154 -8.43 11.10 19.57
CA ARG A 154 -8.17 10.55 20.90
C ARG A 154 -6.75 10.01 20.92
N SER A 155 -5.94 10.47 21.86
CA SER A 155 -4.55 10.04 22.02
C SER A 155 -4.30 9.58 23.44
N GLU A 156 -3.64 8.45 23.62
CA GLU A 156 -3.21 8.05 24.96
C GLU A 156 -2.14 9.00 25.50
N GLY A 157 -1.30 9.54 24.63
CA GLY A 157 -0.47 10.67 25.01
C GLY A 157 0.28 11.35 23.88
N LEU A 158 0.85 12.49 24.23
CA LEU A 158 1.74 13.29 23.41
C LEU A 158 3.02 13.50 24.22
N VAL A 159 4.17 13.18 23.63
CA VAL A 159 5.49 13.36 24.25
C VAL A 159 6.23 14.46 23.50
N LEU A 160 6.57 15.52 24.22
CA LEU A 160 7.41 16.61 23.75
C LEU A 160 8.81 16.43 24.34
N LYS A 161 9.77 15.98 23.53
CA LYS A 161 11.17 15.86 23.97
C LYS A 161 11.90 17.16 23.71
N TYR A 162 12.68 17.58 24.70
CA TYR A 162 13.50 18.77 24.65
C TYR A 162 14.99 18.42 24.76
N GLU A 163 15.85 19.37 24.39
CA GLU A 163 17.30 19.27 24.60
C GLU A 163 17.68 19.69 26.04
N LEU A 164 18.52 18.90 26.72
CA LEU A 164 18.91 19.17 28.11
C LEU A 164 19.94 20.30 28.25
N LEU A 165 20.90 20.41 27.31
CA LEU A 165 21.97 21.41 27.39
C LEU A 165 21.45 22.86 27.28
N PRO A 166 20.53 23.20 26.36
CA PRO A 166 19.92 24.52 26.28
C PRO A 166 19.10 24.89 27.53
N LEU A 167 18.52 23.92 28.22
CA LEU A 167 17.77 24.16 29.47
C LEU A 167 18.65 24.74 30.58
N LEU A 168 19.93 24.36 30.67
CA LEU A 168 20.88 24.98 31.60
C LEU A 168 21.09 26.47 31.31
N SER A 169 20.87 26.88 30.06
CA SER A 169 20.90 28.28 29.62
C SER A 169 19.50 28.91 29.60
N LYS A 170 18.50 28.30 30.25
CA LYS A 170 17.09 28.73 30.27
C LYS A 170 16.41 28.80 28.89
N ARG A 171 16.87 28.01 27.91
CA ARG A 171 16.24 27.91 26.59
C ARG A 171 15.54 26.56 26.45
N LEU A 172 14.22 26.56 26.27
CA LEU A 172 13.47 25.34 25.97
C LEU A 172 13.45 25.13 24.45
N GLU A 173 14.15 24.10 23.99
CA GLU A 173 14.16 23.68 22.59
C GLU A 173 13.51 22.30 22.46
N VAL A 174 12.29 22.24 21.92
CA VAL A 174 11.55 20.98 21.68
C VAL A 174 11.99 20.39 20.35
N ASN A 175 12.77 19.31 20.38
CA ASN A 175 13.36 18.71 19.16
C ASN A 175 12.49 17.60 18.54
N ARG A 176 11.62 16.94 19.32
CA ARG A 176 10.78 15.83 18.88
C ARG A 176 9.39 15.90 19.50
N VAL A 177 8.39 15.73 18.66
CA VAL A 177 6.98 15.61 19.03
C VAL A 177 6.52 14.20 18.66
N GLU A 178 5.98 13.46 19.61
CA GLU A 178 5.55 12.08 19.39
C GLU A 178 4.15 11.81 19.94
N LEU A 179 3.27 11.39 19.05
CA LEU A 179 1.93 10.92 19.37
C LEU A 179 1.93 9.42 19.70
N LEU A 180 1.20 9.02 20.73
CA LEU A 180 1.17 7.65 21.22
C LEU A 180 -0.25 7.10 21.15
N ARG A 181 -0.43 6.02 20.37
CA ARG A 181 -1.71 5.30 20.24
C ARG A 181 -2.86 6.27 19.97
N THR A 182 -2.69 7.08 18.94
CA THR A 182 -3.65 8.10 18.56
C THR A 182 -4.63 7.56 17.54
N SER A 183 -5.93 7.68 17.82
CA SER A 183 -6.99 7.42 16.86
C SER A 183 -7.50 8.73 16.29
N PHE A 184 -7.47 8.83 14.96
CA PHE A 184 -8.09 9.92 14.19
C PHE A 184 -9.38 9.40 13.54
N LEU A 185 -10.46 10.19 13.65
CA LEU A 185 -11.69 9.97 12.92
C LEU A 185 -11.80 11.01 11.81
N ILE A 186 -11.73 10.58 10.56
CA ILE A 186 -11.95 11.42 9.39
C ILE A 186 -13.34 11.13 8.84
N GLU A 187 -14.23 12.12 8.90
CA GLU A 187 -15.59 11.99 8.36
C GLU A 187 -15.82 12.98 7.22
N ARG A 188 -16.45 12.50 6.15
CA ARG A 188 -16.96 13.33 5.06
C ARG A 188 -18.48 13.27 5.04
N ASN A 189 -19.13 14.42 5.16
CA ASN A 189 -20.59 14.49 5.22
C ASN A 189 -21.23 14.40 3.82
N ARG A 190 -22.57 14.42 3.76
CA ARG A 190 -23.33 14.35 2.50
C ARG A 190 -23.12 15.55 1.56
N LYS A 191 -22.72 16.71 2.12
CA LYS A 191 -22.36 17.91 1.34
C LYS A 191 -20.95 17.82 0.78
N GLY A 192 -20.18 16.82 1.19
CA GLY A 192 -18.80 16.59 0.75
C GLY A 192 -17.76 17.33 1.57
N GLU A 193 -18.15 17.96 2.68
CA GLU A 193 -17.28 18.66 3.63
C GLU A 193 -16.66 17.66 4.61
N PHE A 194 -15.40 17.88 4.99
CA PHE A 194 -14.72 17.08 5.99
C PHE A 194 -14.83 17.67 7.39
N ASN A 195 -14.78 16.80 8.39
CA ASN A 195 -14.82 17.17 9.79
C ASN A 195 -13.54 17.85 10.29
N PHE A 196 -12.57 18.15 9.44
CA PHE A 196 -11.34 18.88 9.76
C PHE A 196 -11.14 20.14 8.91
N ASP A 197 -12.08 20.48 8.01
CA ASP A 197 -11.96 21.62 7.10
C ASP A 197 -11.84 22.97 7.83
N ASP A 198 -12.50 23.13 8.98
CA ASP A 198 -12.40 24.28 9.88
C ASP A 198 -11.01 24.41 10.50
N LEU A 199 -10.36 23.31 10.87
CA LEU A 199 -8.98 23.34 11.39
C LEU A 199 -7.97 23.71 10.30
N LEU A 200 -8.20 23.24 9.07
CA LEU A 200 -7.40 23.67 7.92
C LEU A 200 -7.59 25.17 7.64
N ALA A 201 -8.83 25.65 7.66
CA ALA A 201 -9.11 27.08 7.46
C ALA A 201 -8.47 27.96 8.56
N LEU A 202 -8.39 27.49 9.80
CA LEU A 202 -7.65 28.17 10.88
C LEU A 202 -6.15 28.25 10.58
N ALA A 203 -5.56 27.17 10.06
CA ALA A 203 -4.14 27.15 9.70
C ALA A 203 -3.81 28.03 8.47
N GLU A 204 -4.80 28.33 7.64
CA GLU A 204 -4.67 29.20 6.47
C GLU A 204 -4.91 30.69 6.77
N LYS A 205 -5.59 31.01 7.88
CA LYS A 205 -5.73 32.40 8.31
C LYS A 205 -4.40 32.95 8.80
N LYS A 206 -3.96 34.06 8.22
CA LYS A 206 -2.87 34.88 8.75
C LYS A 206 -3.15 35.18 10.23
N PRO A 207 -2.16 35.06 11.13
CA PRO A 207 -2.35 35.42 12.53
C PRO A 207 -2.87 36.85 12.59
N GLU A 208 -4.08 37.07 13.11
CA GLU A 208 -4.51 38.43 13.46
C GLU A 208 -3.48 38.98 14.45
N GLU A 209 -2.89 40.13 14.14
CA GLU A 209 -1.92 40.87 14.99
C GLU A 209 -2.53 41.40 16.30
N LYS A 210 -3.55 40.74 16.85
CA LYS A 210 -3.94 40.98 18.23
C LYS A 210 -2.80 40.44 19.09
N PRO A 211 -2.14 41.28 19.90
CA PRO A 211 -1.11 40.81 20.80
C PRO A 211 -1.79 39.90 21.81
N VAL A 212 -1.71 38.59 21.58
CA VAL A 212 -1.90 37.62 22.63
C VAL A 212 -0.76 37.88 23.59
N GLU A 213 -1.05 38.47 24.75
CA GLU A 213 -0.08 38.64 25.83
C GLU A 213 0.28 37.25 26.36
N LEU A 214 1.17 36.57 25.65
CA LEU A 214 1.75 35.33 26.09
C LEU A 214 2.57 35.63 27.36
N PRO A 215 2.39 34.85 28.43
CA PRO A 215 3.21 34.96 29.63
C PRO A 215 4.70 34.99 29.28
N SER A 216 5.50 35.77 30.00
CA SER A 216 6.92 36.00 29.69
C SER A 216 7.75 34.71 29.51
N PHE A 217 7.38 33.62 30.20
CA PHE A 217 8.03 32.32 30.05
C PHE A 217 7.81 31.67 28.67
N VAL A 218 6.70 31.98 27.98
CA VAL A 218 6.41 31.50 26.62
C VAL A 218 7.22 32.28 25.58
N LYS A 219 7.56 33.54 25.86
CA LYS A 219 8.44 34.33 24.98
C LYS A 219 9.88 33.78 24.93
N GLU A 220 10.30 33.05 25.94
CA GLU A 220 11.60 32.36 26.00
C GLU A 220 11.56 30.92 25.42
N LEU A 221 10.38 30.44 24.99
CA LEU A 221 10.22 29.13 24.35
C LEU A 221 10.57 29.24 22.86
N SER A 222 11.74 28.77 22.46
CA SER A 222 12.06 28.61 21.03
C SER A 222 11.60 27.24 20.55
N LEU A 223 10.41 27.18 19.94
CA LEU A 223 9.86 25.95 19.37
C LEU A 223 10.57 25.59 18.05
N ARG A 224 11.55 24.69 18.11
CA ARG A 224 12.26 24.15 16.92
C ARG A 224 11.96 22.67 16.71
N ILE A 225 10.78 22.38 16.16
CA ILE A 225 10.38 20.99 15.87
C ILE A 225 11.28 20.44 14.76
N SER A 226 12.16 19.50 15.10
CA SER A 226 13.06 18.86 14.13
C SER A 226 12.58 17.49 13.69
N ARG A 227 11.78 16.83 14.54
CA ARG A 227 11.21 15.50 14.33
C ARG A 227 9.76 15.44 14.78
N ILE A 228 8.94 14.77 13.99
CA ILE A 228 7.55 14.46 14.33
C ILE A 228 7.37 12.97 14.16
N GLY A 229 6.67 12.31 15.06
CA GLY A 229 6.33 10.92 14.87
C GLY A 229 5.01 10.53 15.53
N THR A 230 4.54 9.36 15.13
CA THR A 230 3.46 8.68 15.83
C THR A 230 3.80 7.20 15.94
N THR A 231 3.41 6.60 17.06
CA THR A 231 3.56 5.18 17.31
C THR A 231 2.18 4.54 17.48
N ASN A 232 1.90 3.53 16.66
CA ASN A 232 0.68 2.72 16.67
C ASN A 232 -0.61 3.55 16.60
N ALA A 233 -0.67 4.50 15.67
CA ALA A 233 -1.87 5.30 15.42
C ALA A 233 -2.87 4.57 14.53
N ASP A 234 -4.14 4.92 14.69
CA ASP A 234 -5.25 4.41 13.88
C ASP A 234 -5.92 5.59 13.16
N VAL A 235 -6.34 5.39 11.92
CA VAL A 235 -7.17 6.35 11.18
C VAL A 235 -8.42 5.62 10.72
N THR A 236 -9.57 6.13 11.13
CA THR A 236 -10.87 5.65 10.63
C THR A 236 -11.43 6.68 9.67
N PHE A 237 -11.72 6.27 8.45
CA PHE A 237 -12.35 7.09 7.43
C PHE A 237 -13.81 6.70 7.28
N VAL A 238 -14.72 7.69 7.31
CA VAL A 238 -16.15 7.50 7.12
C VAL A 238 -16.63 8.45 6.03
N ASP A 239 -17.13 7.90 4.93
CA ASP A 239 -17.66 8.67 3.81
C ASP A 239 -19.18 8.51 3.73
N HIS A 240 -19.90 9.62 3.87
CA HIS A 240 -21.35 9.70 3.70
C HIS A 240 -21.74 10.21 2.29
N LEU A 241 -20.76 10.49 1.43
CA LEU A 241 -21.01 10.97 0.07
C LEU A 241 -21.66 9.89 -0.80
N GLY A 242 -22.75 10.26 -1.48
CA GLY A 242 -23.49 9.33 -2.34
C GLY A 242 -24.43 8.39 -1.58
N GLY A 243 -24.78 8.71 -0.32
CA GLY A 243 -25.88 8.10 0.43
C GLY A 243 -25.52 6.83 1.21
N ALA A 244 -24.72 5.94 0.64
CA ALA A 244 -24.24 4.74 1.33
C ALA A 244 -22.98 5.06 2.18
N LYS A 245 -23.02 4.76 3.48
CA LYS A 245 -21.87 4.90 4.39
C LYS A 245 -20.76 3.95 3.96
N LYS A 246 -19.60 4.49 3.56
CA LYS A 246 -18.39 3.72 3.29
C LYS A 246 -17.40 3.94 4.41
N THR A 247 -16.74 2.87 4.85
CA THR A 247 -15.75 2.95 5.93
C THR A 247 -14.40 2.41 5.47
N GLY A 248 -13.35 3.15 5.82
CA GLY A 248 -11.96 2.74 5.70
C GLY A 248 -11.28 2.75 7.06
N ARG A 249 -10.26 1.92 7.24
CA ARG A 249 -9.45 1.89 8.45
C ARG A 249 -7.99 1.64 8.11
N LEU A 250 -7.11 2.40 8.75
CA LEU A 250 -5.68 2.17 8.80
C LEU A 250 -5.36 1.90 10.27
N GLU A 251 -4.68 0.80 10.56
CA GLU A 251 -4.33 0.39 11.92
C GLU A 251 -2.82 0.24 12.06
N GLY A 252 -2.30 0.62 13.22
CA GLY A 252 -0.89 0.49 13.55
C GLY A 252 0.00 1.32 12.62
N ILE A 253 -0.32 2.60 12.49
CA ILE A 253 0.47 3.59 11.77
C ILE A 253 1.65 4.00 12.64
N ASP A 254 2.84 3.73 12.13
CA ASP A 254 4.10 4.22 12.65
C ASP A 254 4.68 5.22 11.66
N LEU A 255 4.92 6.44 12.11
CA LEU A 255 5.50 7.50 11.29
C LEU A 255 6.67 8.11 12.03
N ASN A 256 7.78 8.30 11.34
CA ASN A 256 8.95 8.99 11.87
C ASN A 256 9.46 9.98 10.84
N ALA A 257 9.10 11.24 11.02
CA ALA A 257 9.51 12.37 10.21
C ALA A 257 10.69 13.10 10.85
N SER A 258 11.58 13.57 9.99
CA SER A 258 12.74 14.38 10.32
C SER A 258 12.85 15.55 9.36
N GLU A 259 13.73 16.51 9.69
CA GLU A 259 13.93 17.73 8.90
C GLU A 259 12.62 18.50 8.70
N VAL A 260 11.82 18.55 9.76
CA VAL A 260 10.55 19.28 9.75
C VAL A 260 10.85 20.78 9.64
N LEU A 261 10.42 21.38 8.54
CA LEU A 261 10.59 22.80 8.27
C LEU A 261 9.22 23.39 7.92
N LEU A 262 8.83 24.41 8.67
CA LEU A 262 7.70 25.27 8.36
C LEU A 262 8.27 26.54 7.73
N LYS A 263 8.08 26.70 6.42
CA LYS A 263 8.37 27.95 5.71
C LYS A 263 7.31 28.99 6.11
N THR A 264 7.66 30.27 5.99
CA THR A 264 6.67 31.36 6.14
C THR A 264 5.48 31.12 5.23
N LEU A 265 4.27 31.21 5.78
CA LEU A 265 3.03 30.98 5.05
C LEU A 265 2.97 31.90 3.83
N ASP A 266 3.13 31.31 2.65
CA ASP A 266 2.91 31.96 1.36
C ASP A 266 1.50 31.57 0.88
N GLU A 267 0.52 32.45 1.10
CA GLU A 267 -0.88 32.25 0.71
C GLU A 267 -1.04 31.98 -0.80
N SER A 268 -0.06 32.37 -1.62
CA SER A 268 -0.08 32.16 -3.07
C SER A 268 0.26 30.72 -3.51
N LYS A 269 0.75 29.87 -2.60
CA LYS A 269 1.29 28.53 -2.92
C LYS A 269 0.48 27.32 -2.43
N GLY A 270 -0.69 27.55 -1.85
CA GLY A 270 -1.65 26.49 -1.51
C GLY A 270 -1.56 26.01 -0.07
N GLY A 271 -2.28 26.69 0.83
CA GLY A 271 -2.59 26.21 2.17
C GLY A 271 -1.38 25.94 3.10
N ALA A 272 -1.68 25.49 4.33
CA ALA A 272 -0.64 25.23 5.35
C ALA A 272 0.31 24.08 4.95
N LEU A 273 -0.15 23.11 4.15
CA LEU A 273 0.64 21.95 3.73
C LEU A 273 1.69 22.28 2.66
N ALA A 274 1.51 23.34 1.86
CA ALA A 274 2.55 23.76 0.91
C ALA A 274 3.78 24.33 1.59
N ASN A 275 3.65 24.83 2.81
CA ASN A 275 4.75 25.45 3.55
C ASN A 275 5.46 24.45 4.48
N LEU A 276 5.03 23.19 4.48
CA LEU A 276 5.58 22.14 5.31
C LEU A 276 6.52 21.25 4.49
N SER A 277 7.74 21.07 4.98
CA SER A 277 8.70 20.10 4.43
C SER A 277 9.11 19.10 5.51
N MET A 278 9.15 17.82 5.16
CA MET A 278 9.60 16.75 6.05
C MET A 278 9.91 15.48 5.25
N LYS A 279 10.79 14.62 5.77
CA LYS A 279 11.05 13.30 5.19
C LYS A 279 11.18 12.24 6.28
N GLY A 280 10.85 11.01 5.95
CA GLY A 280 10.76 9.99 6.99
C GLY A 280 10.37 8.61 6.54
N THR A 281 10.05 7.77 7.51
CA THR A 281 9.52 6.42 7.29
C THR A 281 8.05 6.36 7.66
N LEU A 282 7.29 5.57 6.90
CA LEU A 282 5.89 5.27 7.11
C LEU A 282 5.70 3.75 7.15
N GLY A 283 5.13 3.26 8.23
CA GLY A 283 4.64 1.89 8.39
C GLY A 283 3.15 1.91 8.67
N ILE A 284 2.41 0.98 8.07
CA ILE A 284 0.99 0.74 8.39
C ILE A 284 0.80 -0.76 8.53
N ALA A 285 0.41 -1.22 9.72
CA ALA A 285 0.28 -2.64 9.99
C ALA A 285 -0.87 -3.28 9.20
N LYS A 286 -2.04 -2.63 9.16
CA LYS A 286 -3.22 -3.12 8.44
C LYS A 286 -4.01 -2.00 7.80
N MET A 287 -4.60 -2.30 6.66
CA MET A 287 -5.45 -1.40 5.89
C MET A 287 -6.71 -2.15 5.49
N ALA A 288 -7.85 -1.50 5.64
CA ALA A 288 -9.16 -2.00 5.23
C ALA A 288 -9.94 -0.89 4.54
N TYR A 289 -10.47 -1.12 3.35
CA TYR A 289 -11.36 -0.17 2.68
C TYR A 289 -12.32 -0.88 1.74
N ALA A 290 -13.63 -0.65 1.89
CA ALA A 290 -14.66 -1.24 1.03
C ALA A 290 -14.51 -2.77 0.83
N GLY A 291 -14.13 -3.50 1.89
CA GLY A 291 -13.89 -4.95 1.88
C GLY A 291 -12.50 -5.39 1.42
N PHE A 292 -11.69 -4.48 0.84
CA PHE A 292 -10.29 -4.76 0.55
C PHE A 292 -9.47 -4.75 1.83
N HIS A 293 -8.62 -5.76 2.02
CA HIS A 293 -7.70 -5.87 3.16
C HIS A 293 -6.27 -6.06 2.68
N ALA A 294 -5.36 -5.26 3.21
CA ALA A 294 -3.94 -5.38 2.91
C ALA A 294 -3.08 -4.93 4.09
N GLY A 295 -1.81 -5.33 4.09
CA GLY A 295 -0.86 -5.01 5.15
C GLY A 295 0.15 -6.15 5.36
N PRO A 296 1.33 -5.85 5.92
CA PRO A 296 1.80 -4.51 6.26
C PRO A 296 2.19 -3.68 5.01
N LEU A 297 2.08 -2.36 5.14
CA LEU A 297 2.67 -1.36 4.25
C LEU A 297 3.92 -0.78 4.90
N SER A 298 4.98 -0.61 4.13
CA SER A 298 6.18 0.11 4.57
C SER A 298 6.77 0.92 3.42
N GLY A 299 7.27 2.12 3.73
CA GLY A 299 8.01 2.93 2.78
C GLY A 299 8.66 4.15 3.40
N GLU A 300 9.47 4.82 2.60
CA GLU A 300 10.01 6.15 2.89
C GLU A 300 9.15 7.19 2.20
N PHE A 301 8.91 8.32 2.87
CA PHE A 301 8.16 9.43 2.32
C PHE A 301 8.94 10.73 2.37
N GLU A 302 8.58 11.64 1.47
CA GLU A 302 9.03 13.01 1.41
C GLU A 302 7.83 13.91 1.17
N LEU A 303 7.67 14.95 1.97
CA LEU A 303 6.76 16.05 1.74
C LEU A 303 7.62 17.30 1.57
N ALA A 304 7.48 17.99 0.45
CA ALA A 304 8.12 19.27 0.24
C ALA A 304 7.26 20.12 -0.68
N ASP A 305 7.04 21.38 -0.31
CA ASP A 305 6.33 22.35 -1.15
C ASP A 305 4.92 21.86 -1.58
N GLY A 306 4.22 21.12 -0.70
CA GLY A 306 2.89 20.55 -0.99
C GLY A 306 2.90 19.31 -1.88
N HIS A 307 4.08 18.81 -2.25
CA HIS A 307 4.25 17.56 -2.98
C HIS A 307 4.63 16.43 -2.04
N PHE A 308 3.73 15.45 -1.89
CA PHE A 308 3.99 14.23 -1.13
C PHE A 308 4.47 13.12 -2.06
N LYS A 309 5.58 12.49 -1.74
CA LYS A 309 6.19 11.38 -2.48
C LYS A 309 6.42 10.19 -1.56
N LEU A 310 6.20 9.01 -2.10
CA LEU A 310 6.46 7.72 -1.48
C LEU A 310 7.19 6.85 -2.52
N PRO A 311 8.50 7.07 -2.76
CA PRO A 311 9.23 6.48 -3.89
C PRO A 311 9.38 4.96 -3.80
N ASN A 312 9.48 4.42 -2.59
CA ASN A 312 9.70 3.00 -2.33
C ASN A 312 8.61 2.49 -1.39
N LEU A 313 7.50 2.05 -1.97
CA LEU A 313 6.39 1.42 -1.29
C LEU A 313 6.52 -0.10 -1.40
N THR A 314 6.30 -0.81 -0.29
CA THR A 314 6.02 -2.25 -0.30
C THR A 314 4.79 -2.54 0.55
N LEU A 315 3.92 -3.39 0.02
CA LEU A 315 2.67 -3.81 0.63
C LEU A 315 2.46 -5.30 0.40
N ARG A 316 1.92 -6.01 1.40
CA ARG A 316 1.41 -7.38 1.21
C ARG A 316 -0.10 -7.36 1.07
N ALA A 317 -0.61 -8.09 0.08
CA ALA A 317 -2.05 -8.23 -0.15
C ALA A 317 -2.33 -9.60 -0.78
N TYR A 318 -3.30 -10.34 -0.23
CA TYR A 318 -3.80 -11.60 -0.80
C TYR A 318 -2.69 -12.58 -1.26
N LYS A 319 -1.77 -12.90 -0.33
CA LYS A 319 -0.56 -13.74 -0.54
C LYS A 319 0.53 -13.14 -1.45
N GLY A 320 0.22 -12.08 -2.18
CA GLY A 320 1.15 -11.38 -3.06
C GLY A 320 1.88 -10.23 -2.40
N THR A 321 2.81 -9.65 -3.17
CA THR A 321 3.53 -8.41 -2.83
C THR A 321 3.22 -7.36 -3.88
N VAL A 322 2.94 -6.14 -3.43
CA VAL A 322 2.76 -4.94 -4.24
C VAL A 322 3.91 -4.01 -3.89
N SER A 323 4.70 -3.63 -4.88
CA SER A 323 5.78 -2.66 -4.75
C SER A 323 5.54 -1.50 -5.70
N GLY A 324 6.10 -0.33 -5.43
CA GLY A 324 5.91 0.80 -6.34
C GLY A 324 6.25 2.14 -5.76
N SER A 325 5.66 3.18 -6.36
CA SER A 325 5.77 4.56 -5.89
C SER A 325 4.42 5.26 -5.94
N ALA A 326 4.25 6.26 -5.08
CA ALA A 326 3.09 7.15 -5.11
C ALA A 326 3.54 8.61 -4.99
N GLU A 327 2.88 9.49 -5.73
CA GLU A 327 3.06 10.93 -5.66
C GLU A 327 1.68 11.60 -5.58
N VAL A 328 1.55 12.60 -4.72
CA VAL A 328 0.33 13.37 -4.53
C VAL A 328 0.68 14.86 -4.53
N ASP A 329 0.02 15.61 -5.40
CA ASP A 329 0.13 17.06 -5.46
C ASP A 329 -1.03 17.71 -4.70
N LEU A 330 -0.72 18.22 -3.51
CA LEU A 330 -1.66 18.83 -2.58
C LEU A 330 -1.88 20.33 -2.86
N THR A 331 -1.13 20.93 -3.80
CA THR A 331 -1.23 22.37 -4.11
C THR A 331 -2.47 22.71 -4.95
N LYS A 332 -3.04 21.70 -5.61
CA LYS A 332 -4.20 21.84 -6.51
C LYS A 332 -5.51 21.59 -5.78
N LYS A 333 -6.54 22.40 -6.09
CA LYS A 333 -7.92 22.21 -5.61
C LYS A 333 -8.47 20.80 -5.92
N LEU A 334 -8.16 20.29 -7.12
CA LEU A 334 -8.36 18.88 -7.46
C LEU A 334 -7.02 18.17 -7.28
N THR A 335 -6.79 17.63 -6.08
CA THR A 335 -5.57 16.89 -5.74
C THR A 335 -5.28 15.84 -6.81
N GLU A 336 -4.12 15.96 -7.44
CA GLU A 336 -3.64 15.02 -8.45
C GLU A 336 -2.78 13.94 -7.78
N TYR A 337 -2.89 12.72 -8.28
CA TYR A 337 -2.04 11.62 -7.84
C TYR A 337 -1.45 10.87 -9.02
N ARG A 338 -0.26 10.30 -8.81
CA ARG A 338 0.41 9.36 -9.71
C ARG A 338 0.89 8.17 -8.91
N ILE A 339 0.61 6.97 -9.40
CA ILE A 339 0.97 5.72 -8.74
C ILE A 339 1.60 4.82 -9.79
N ALA A 340 2.78 4.30 -9.49
CA ALA A 340 3.40 3.21 -10.24
C ALA A 340 3.36 1.95 -9.39
N THR A 341 2.97 0.82 -9.96
CA THR A 341 2.82 -0.44 -9.23
C THR A 341 3.46 -1.60 -9.98
N ALA A 342 4.09 -2.48 -9.22
CA ALA A 342 4.51 -3.81 -9.59
C ALA A 342 3.89 -4.80 -8.60
N VAL A 343 3.07 -5.72 -9.09
CA VAL A 343 2.39 -6.75 -8.31
C VAL A 343 3.00 -8.09 -8.66
N ARG A 344 3.23 -8.93 -7.63
CA ARG A 344 3.73 -10.29 -7.82
C ARG A 344 3.01 -11.28 -6.91
N GLY A 345 2.45 -12.32 -7.53
CA GLY A 345 1.88 -13.46 -6.81
C GLY A 345 0.57 -13.16 -6.07
N LEU A 346 -0.17 -12.14 -6.49
CA LEU A 346 -1.44 -11.78 -5.86
C LEU A 346 -2.52 -12.79 -6.28
N ASP A 347 -3.32 -13.27 -5.33
CA ASP A 347 -4.43 -14.19 -5.60
C ASP A 347 -5.66 -13.42 -6.13
N PRO A 348 -5.99 -13.50 -7.44
CA PRO A 348 -7.04 -12.67 -8.03
C PRO A 348 -8.44 -13.10 -7.61
N ASN A 349 -8.60 -14.33 -7.10
CA ASN A 349 -9.89 -14.87 -6.69
C ASN A 349 -10.54 -14.01 -5.61
N ILE A 350 -9.75 -13.45 -4.69
CA ILE A 350 -10.28 -12.66 -3.58
C ILE A 350 -10.82 -11.32 -4.08
N LEU A 351 -10.12 -10.67 -5.02
CA LEU A 351 -10.56 -9.42 -5.62
C LEU A 351 -11.87 -9.60 -6.42
N ILE A 352 -11.93 -10.68 -7.21
CA ILE A 352 -13.09 -10.99 -8.05
C ILE A 352 -14.30 -11.37 -7.18
N ALA A 353 -14.11 -12.20 -6.15
CA ALA A 353 -15.17 -12.58 -5.22
C ALA A 353 -15.75 -11.38 -4.47
N GLN A 354 -14.90 -10.46 -4.01
CA GLN A 354 -15.35 -9.29 -3.25
C GLN A 354 -16.05 -8.25 -4.13
N ARG A 355 -15.56 -8.02 -5.35
CA ARG A 355 -16.08 -6.93 -6.20
C ARG A 355 -17.22 -7.35 -7.12
N LEU A 356 -17.15 -8.57 -7.66
CA LEU A 356 -18.10 -9.08 -8.66
C LEU A 356 -19.02 -10.17 -8.09
N GLY A 357 -18.78 -10.65 -6.86
CA GLY A 357 -19.55 -11.72 -6.24
C GLY A 357 -19.21 -13.13 -6.75
N PHE A 358 -18.25 -13.24 -7.67
CA PHE A 358 -17.84 -14.48 -8.30
C PHE A 358 -16.77 -15.21 -7.47
N LYS A 359 -17.20 -16.19 -6.67
CA LYS A 359 -16.30 -16.98 -5.81
C LYS A 359 -15.72 -18.17 -6.57
N GLY A 360 -14.41 -18.38 -6.43
CA GLY A 360 -13.72 -19.55 -6.99
C GLY A 360 -13.57 -19.50 -8.51
N THR A 361 -13.77 -18.32 -9.09
CA THR A 361 -14.00 -18.19 -10.53
C THR A 361 -12.72 -18.08 -11.34
N MET A 362 -11.70 -17.47 -10.75
CA MET A 362 -10.37 -17.33 -11.36
C MET A 362 -9.31 -17.59 -10.29
N LEU A 363 -8.62 -18.71 -10.44
CA LEU A 363 -7.49 -19.09 -9.59
C LEU A 363 -6.19 -18.87 -10.36
N GLY A 364 -5.16 -18.35 -9.69
CA GLY A 364 -3.83 -18.21 -10.26
C GLY A 364 -2.99 -17.20 -9.48
N ALA A 365 -1.80 -16.89 -10.00
CA ALA A 365 -0.94 -15.85 -9.45
C ALA A 365 -0.91 -14.65 -10.40
N LEU A 366 -1.43 -13.50 -9.95
CA LEU A 366 -1.39 -12.25 -10.69
C LEU A 366 -0.01 -11.60 -10.57
N THR A 367 0.58 -11.32 -11.72
CA THR A 367 1.64 -10.32 -11.90
C THR A 367 1.07 -9.14 -12.68
N HIS A 368 1.46 -7.93 -12.30
CA HIS A 368 0.99 -6.70 -12.95
C HIS A 368 2.06 -5.63 -12.85
N ASN A 369 2.32 -4.92 -13.94
CA ASN A 369 3.13 -3.71 -13.92
C ASN A 369 2.32 -2.59 -14.55
N GLY A 370 2.28 -1.42 -13.92
CA GLY A 370 1.51 -0.33 -14.48
C GLY A 370 1.71 1.01 -13.80
N THR A 371 1.13 2.02 -14.43
CA THR A 371 1.08 3.39 -13.95
C THR A 371 -0.33 3.92 -14.06
N VAL A 372 -0.75 4.66 -13.05
CA VAL A 372 -2.07 5.26 -12.95
C VAL A 372 -1.91 6.70 -12.50
N ARG A 373 -2.71 7.59 -13.08
CA ARG A 373 -2.86 8.98 -12.66
C ARG A 373 -4.34 9.32 -12.56
N GLY A 374 -4.68 10.22 -11.65
CA GLY A 374 -6.05 10.69 -11.50
C GLY A 374 -6.13 11.90 -10.59
N THR A 375 -7.36 12.27 -10.27
CA THR A 375 -7.67 13.39 -9.37
C THR A 375 -8.65 12.95 -8.29
N SER A 376 -8.89 13.82 -7.32
CA SER A 376 -9.97 13.67 -6.33
C SER A 376 -11.39 13.56 -6.93
N ALA A 377 -11.58 13.77 -8.25
CA ALA A 377 -12.83 13.49 -8.96
C ALA A 377 -13.14 11.97 -9.13
N GLY A 378 -12.25 11.10 -8.64
CA GLY A 378 -12.45 9.65 -8.61
C GLY A 378 -12.29 8.97 -9.98
N LEU A 379 -12.97 7.85 -10.19
CA LEU A 379 -12.79 6.97 -11.36
C LEU A 379 -12.97 7.67 -12.71
N LYS A 380 -13.79 8.73 -12.78
CA LYS A 380 -14.02 9.51 -14.00
C LYS A 380 -12.75 10.23 -14.51
N SER A 381 -11.80 10.49 -13.62
CA SER A 381 -10.53 11.15 -13.94
C SER A 381 -9.36 10.17 -14.13
N LEU A 382 -9.62 8.87 -13.94
CA LEU A 382 -8.59 7.85 -13.94
C LEU A 382 -8.01 7.67 -15.34
N ASN A 383 -6.69 7.72 -15.45
CA ASN A 383 -5.95 7.37 -16.64
C ASN A 383 -4.77 6.48 -16.27
N GLY A 384 -4.37 5.59 -17.15
CA GLY A 384 -3.29 4.67 -16.82
C GLY A 384 -2.93 3.74 -17.96
N LYS A 385 -1.90 2.94 -17.73
CA LYS A 385 -1.48 1.88 -18.64
C LYS A 385 -0.73 0.82 -17.86
N GLY A 386 -0.77 -0.40 -18.36
CA GLY A 386 -0.01 -1.49 -17.77
C GLY A 386 -0.14 -2.78 -18.54
N GLU A 387 0.47 -3.79 -17.97
CA GLU A 387 0.44 -5.17 -18.44
C GLU A 387 0.12 -6.07 -17.24
N TYR A 388 -0.55 -7.18 -17.52
CA TYR A 388 -0.87 -8.16 -16.51
C TYR A 388 -0.64 -9.56 -17.06
N GLU A 389 -0.37 -10.47 -16.14
CA GLU A 389 -0.40 -11.90 -16.39
C GLU A 389 -0.95 -12.61 -15.16
N VAL A 390 -1.83 -13.58 -15.39
CA VAL A 390 -2.28 -14.53 -14.38
C VAL A 390 -1.82 -15.90 -14.86
N ALA A 391 -0.91 -16.53 -14.12
CA ALA A 391 -0.31 -17.78 -14.56
C ALA A 391 0.28 -18.59 -13.38
N PRO A 392 0.29 -19.93 -13.48
CA PRO A 392 -0.74 -20.75 -14.12
C PRO A 392 -2.05 -20.67 -13.32
N GLY A 393 -3.16 -21.16 -13.89
CA GLY A 393 -4.44 -21.02 -13.22
C GLY A 393 -5.60 -21.86 -13.74
N LYS A 394 -6.78 -21.60 -13.17
CA LYS A 394 -8.03 -22.28 -13.48
C LYS A 394 -9.19 -21.29 -13.51
N LEU A 395 -10.02 -21.38 -14.55
CA LEU A 395 -11.32 -20.70 -14.63
C LEU A 395 -12.43 -21.71 -14.33
N SER A 396 -13.39 -21.33 -13.51
CA SER A 396 -14.56 -22.17 -13.19
C SER A 396 -15.75 -21.30 -12.85
N HIS A 397 -16.97 -21.81 -12.92
CA HIS A 397 -18.17 -21.08 -12.47
C HIS A 397 -18.35 -19.70 -13.14
N ILE A 398 -17.93 -19.55 -14.40
CA ILE A 398 -18.19 -18.35 -15.20
C ILE A 398 -19.48 -18.60 -15.99
N PRO A 399 -20.57 -17.84 -15.77
CA PRO A 399 -21.85 -18.09 -16.45
C PRO A 399 -21.73 -18.13 -17.98
N ALA A 400 -20.88 -17.28 -18.56
CA ALA A 400 -20.62 -17.28 -20.00
C ALA A 400 -19.94 -18.57 -20.48
N LEU A 401 -19.00 -19.13 -19.70
CA LEU A 401 -18.34 -20.40 -20.02
C LEU A 401 -19.27 -21.60 -19.81
N GLU A 402 -20.15 -21.57 -18.81
CA GLU A 402 -21.14 -22.62 -18.59
C GLU A 402 -22.16 -22.67 -19.74
N LYS A 403 -22.69 -21.51 -20.14
CA LYS A 403 -23.56 -21.41 -21.33
C LYS A 403 -22.84 -21.88 -22.60
N ALA A 404 -21.56 -21.54 -22.75
CA ALA A 404 -20.75 -22.04 -23.87
C ALA A 404 -20.53 -23.56 -23.79
N ALA A 405 -20.29 -24.13 -22.60
CA ALA A 405 -20.16 -25.57 -22.40
C ALA A 405 -21.43 -26.30 -22.84
N ASP A 406 -22.62 -25.81 -22.45
CA ASP A 406 -23.91 -26.37 -22.83
C ASP A 406 -24.15 -26.30 -24.35
N LEU A 407 -23.86 -25.15 -24.95
CA LEU A 407 -24.06 -24.92 -26.39
C LEU A 407 -23.10 -25.73 -27.27
N LEU A 408 -21.85 -25.92 -26.81
CA LEU A 408 -20.81 -26.63 -27.55
C LEU A 408 -20.78 -28.14 -27.23
N GLY A 409 -21.33 -28.55 -26.10
CA GLY A 409 -21.17 -29.91 -25.56
C GLY A 409 -19.76 -30.17 -25.05
N LEU A 410 -19.06 -29.14 -24.55
CA LEU A 410 -17.66 -29.21 -24.11
C LEU A 410 -17.55 -28.99 -22.59
N GLU A 411 -17.57 -30.09 -21.83
CA GLU A 411 -17.48 -30.06 -20.36
C GLU A 411 -16.17 -29.42 -19.85
N THR A 412 -15.09 -29.45 -20.64
CA THR A 412 -13.81 -28.81 -20.32
C THR A 412 -13.92 -27.30 -20.11
N LEU A 413 -14.94 -26.64 -20.68
CA LEU A 413 -15.18 -25.20 -20.52
C LEU A 413 -15.72 -24.83 -19.13
N ARG A 414 -16.38 -25.75 -18.42
CA ARG A 414 -16.86 -25.50 -17.04
C ARG A 414 -15.71 -25.36 -16.05
N SER A 415 -14.55 -25.95 -16.37
CA SER A 415 -13.39 -26.06 -15.51
C SER A 415 -12.12 -25.97 -16.36
N LEU A 416 -11.87 -24.79 -16.93
CA LEU A 416 -10.81 -24.55 -17.89
C LEU A 416 -9.47 -24.30 -17.19
N GLN A 417 -8.50 -25.18 -17.41
CA GLN A 417 -7.11 -25.00 -16.95
C GLN A 417 -6.33 -24.16 -17.97
N TYR A 418 -5.59 -23.17 -17.50
CA TYR A 418 -4.80 -22.29 -18.35
C TYR A 418 -3.36 -22.14 -17.86
N SER A 419 -2.43 -22.03 -18.82
CA SER A 419 -1.03 -21.75 -18.55
C SER A 419 -0.77 -20.26 -18.35
N ALA A 420 -1.50 -19.40 -19.07
CA ALA A 420 -1.40 -17.95 -18.92
C ALA A 420 -2.68 -17.23 -19.39
N LEU A 421 -3.08 -16.19 -18.64
CA LEU A 421 -3.98 -15.14 -19.09
C LEU A 421 -3.20 -13.82 -19.02
N LYS A 422 -2.88 -13.22 -20.15
CA LYS A 422 -2.02 -12.03 -20.22
C LYS A 422 -2.54 -10.98 -21.18
N GLY A 423 -2.10 -9.74 -21.01
CA GLY A 423 -2.43 -8.67 -21.94
C GLY A 423 -1.93 -7.32 -21.45
N THR A 424 -2.10 -6.31 -22.31
CA THR A 424 -1.88 -4.91 -21.98
C THR A 424 -3.21 -4.21 -21.79
N TYR A 425 -3.19 -3.07 -21.10
CA TYR A 425 -4.35 -2.20 -21.01
C TYR A 425 -3.96 -0.73 -20.98
N THR A 426 -4.91 0.10 -21.40
CA THR A 426 -4.93 1.53 -21.10
C THR A 426 -6.20 1.88 -20.34
N ILE A 427 -6.16 2.96 -19.58
CA ILE A 427 -7.32 3.56 -18.94
C ILE A 427 -7.41 4.99 -19.44
N GLU A 428 -8.57 5.36 -19.98
CA GLU A 428 -8.86 6.70 -20.47
C GLU A 428 -10.15 7.20 -19.84
N LYS A 429 -10.05 8.21 -18.96
CA LYS A 429 -11.20 8.82 -18.27
C LYS A 429 -12.17 7.79 -17.65
N GLY A 430 -11.60 6.77 -16.99
CA GLY A 430 -12.36 5.70 -16.35
C GLY A 430 -12.88 4.60 -17.30
N VAL A 431 -12.42 4.55 -18.55
CA VAL A 431 -12.67 3.43 -19.48
C VAL A 431 -11.39 2.62 -19.63
N LEU A 432 -11.40 1.38 -19.16
CA LEU A 432 -10.34 0.40 -19.37
C LEU A 432 -10.45 -0.15 -20.80
N ILE A 433 -9.37 -0.12 -21.57
CA ILE A 433 -9.27 -0.65 -22.93
C ILE A 433 -8.20 -1.74 -22.91
N THR A 434 -8.53 -2.90 -23.49
CA THR A 434 -7.66 -4.08 -23.51
C THR A 434 -7.59 -4.59 -24.93
N PRO A 435 -6.51 -4.29 -25.69
CA PRO A 435 -6.45 -4.59 -27.11
C PRO A 435 -5.99 -6.02 -27.44
N ASP A 436 -5.33 -6.70 -26.50
CA ASP A 436 -4.54 -7.90 -26.78
C ASP A 436 -4.61 -8.97 -25.67
N ALA A 437 -5.72 -9.02 -24.92
CA ALA A 437 -5.91 -10.05 -23.90
C ALA A 437 -5.85 -11.44 -24.54
N THR A 438 -4.99 -12.30 -24.02
CA THR A 438 -4.75 -13.65 -24.53
C THR A 438 -4.84 -14.66 -23.39
N LEU A 439 -5.72 -15.64 -23.53
CA LEU A 439 -5.85 -16.81 -22.66
C LEU A 439 -5.32 -18.05 -23.38
N VAL A 440 -4.31 -18.68 -22.79
CA VAL A 440 -3.71 -19.92 -23.29
C VAL A 440 -4.15 -21.06 -22.38
N ALA A 441 -4.99 -21.94 -22.88
CA ALA A 441 -5.54 -23.10 -22.17
C ALA A 441 -5.26 -24.40 -22.93
N VAL A 442 -5.45 -25.53 -22.25
CA VAL A 442 -5.26 -26.85 -22.87
C VAL A 442 -6.29 -27.04 -23.98
N GLY A 443 -5.83 -27.11 -25.24
CA GLY A 443 -6.68 -27.27 -26.43
C GLY A 443 -7.45 -26.01 -26.86
N LEU A 444 -7.23 -24.86 -26.21
CA LEU A 444 -7.96 -23.62 -26.46
C LEU A 444 -7.05 -22.40 -26.36
N LEU A 445 -7.10 -21.55 -27.39
CA LEU A 445 -6.48 -20.23 -27.40
C LEU A 445 -7.58 -19.17 -27.58
N ALA A 446 -7.78 -18.29 -26.61
CA ALA A 446 -8.72 -17.19 -26.75
C ALA A 446 -7.97 -15.84 -26.79
N LYS A 447 -8.38 -14.98 -27.71
CA LYS A 447 -7.92 -13.58 -27.81
C LYS A 447 -9.13 -12.67 -27.62
N ALA A 448 -8.97 -11.61 -26.83
CA ALA A 448 -10.01 -10.65 -26.56
C ALA A 448 -9.51 -9.22 -26.78
N ASP A 449 -10.30 -8.44 -27.51
CA ASP A 449 -10.16 -7.00 -27.67
C ASP A 449 -11.46 -6.34 -27.18
N GLY A 450 -11.35 -5.26 -26.42
CA GLY A 450 -12.54 -4.56 -25.96
C GLY A 450 -12.28 -3.55 -24.87
N LYS A 451 -13.38 -3.19 -24.20
CA LYS A 451 -13.38 -2.14 -23.18
C LYS A 451 -14.34 -2.43 -22.03
N VAL A 452 -13.98 -1.90 -20.86
CA VAL A 452 -14.80 -1.86 -19.66
C VAL A 452 -14.97 -0.42 -19.20
N ASN A 453 -16.21 0.03 -19.04
CA ASN A 453 -16.50 1.30 -18.39
C ASN A 453 -16.52 1.10 -16.86
N LEU A 454 -15.52 1.60 -16.15
CA LEU A 454 -15.37 1.42 -14.70
C LEU A 454 -16.39 2.21 -13.89
N VAL A 455 -17.00 3.23 -14.50
CA VAL A 455 -18.02 4.09 -13.85
C VAL A 455 -19.42 3.50 -14.02
N LYS A 456 -19.72 2.96 -15.21
CA LYS A 456 -21.02 2.35 -15.54
C LYS A 456 -21.07 0.85 -15.24
N GLU A 457 -19.93 0.24 -14.91
CA GLU A 457 -19.77 -1.20 -14.67
C GLU A 457 -20.27 -2.07 -15.85
N THR A 458 -19.99 -1.61 -17.08
CA THR A 458 -20.38 -2.30 -18.31
C THR A 458 -19.19 -2.70 -19.16
N MET A 459 -19.29 -3.79 -19.90
CA MET A 459 -18.27 -4.27 -20.83
C MET A 459 -18.77 -4.37 -22.28
N ASP A 460 -17.85 -4.27 -23.23
CA ASP A 460 -18.03 -4.59 -24.66
C ASP A 460 -16.72 -5.22 -25.16
N TYR A 461 -16.73 -6.54 -25.31
CA TYR A 461 -15.59 -7.32 -25.79
C TYR A 461 -15.95 -8.12 -27.02
N ILE A 462 -14.94 -8.33 -27.85
CA ILE A 462 -14.94 -9.31 -28.93
C ILE A 462 -13.92 -10.37 -28.54
N VAL A 463 -14.36 -11.62 -28.47
CA VAL A 463 -13.52 -12.75 -28.10
C VAL A 463 -13.44 -13.72 -29.28
N SER A 464 -12.24 -13.93 -29.78
CA SER A 464 -11.91 -14.94 -30.78
C SER A 464 -11.34 -16.17 -30.08
N ILE A 465 -12.00 -17.31 -30.23
CA ILE A 465 -11.67 -18.58 -29.57
C ILE A 465 -11.25 -19.56 -30.64
N LYS A 466 -9.99 -19.98 -30.62
CA LYS A 466 -9.44 -21.04 -31.45
C LYS A 466 -9.36 -22.34 -30.64
N LEU A 467 -10.08 -23.35 -31.09
CA LEU A 467 -10.08 -24.70 -30.52
C LEU A 467 -9.14 -25.60 -31.32
N SER A 468 -8.41 -26.46 -30.61
CA SER A 468 -7.57 -27.49 -31.26
C SER A 468 -8.43 -28.49 -32.02
N PRO A 469 -7.87 -29.24 -32.99
CA PRO A 469 -8.60 -30.27 -33.72
C PRO A 469 -9.30 -31.28 -32.80
N GLU A 470 -8.67 -31.67 -31.71
CA GLU A 470 -9.20 -32.62 -30.72
C GLU A 470 -10.46 -32.05 -30.04
N MET A 471 -10.41 -30.80 -29.56
CA MET A 471 -11.57 -30.15 -28.95
C MET A 471 -12.67 -29.86 -29.98
N ALA A 472 -12.28 -29.44 -31.17
CA ALA A 472 -13.19 -29.13 -32.26
C ALA A 472 -14.01 -30.37 -32.67
N ASN A 473 -13.41 -31.57 -32.65
CA ASN A 473 -14.09 -32.84 -32.94
C ASN A 473 -14.98 -33.35 -31.81
N GLN A 474 -14.82 -32.84 -30.59
CA GLN A 474 -15.70 -33.18 -29.45
C GLN A 474 -17.00 -32.36 -29.45
N ILE A 475 -17.11 -31.32 -30.27
CA ILE A 475 -18.31 -30.48 -30.35
C ILE A 475 -19.50 -31.31 -30.83
N ARG A 476 -20.54 -31.40 -30.00
CA ARG A 476 -21.75 -32.19 -30.30
C ARG A 476 -22.85 -31.38 -30.98
N SER A 477 -22.64 -30.08 -31.13
CA SER A 477 -23.62 -29.18 -31.74
C SER A 477 -23.66 -29.34 -33.26
N LYS A 478 -24.77 -29.91 -33.77
CA LYS A 478 -25.06 -30.05 -35.21
C LYS A 478 -25.04 -28.72 -35.98
N ARG A 479 -25.25 -27.59 -35.31
CA ARG A 479 -25.22 -26.26 -35.94
C ARG A 479 -23.80 -25.74 -36.12
N LEU A 480 -22.89 -26.13 -35.23
CA LEU A 480 -21.50 -25.66 -35.25
C LEU A 480 -20.58 -26.62 -36.00
N SER A 481 -21.01 -27.86 -36.25
CA SER A 481 -20.38 -28.75 -37.23
C SER A 481 -20.47 -28.22 -38.68
N MET A 482 -21.31 -27.20 -38.94
CA MET A 482 -21.36 -26.51 -40.22
C MET A 482 -20.26 -25.45 -40.37
N ILE A 483 -19.55 -25.09 -39.30
CA ILE A 483 -18.45 -24.13 -39.38
C ILE A 483 -17.23 -24.83 -39.99
N PRO A 484 -16.64 -24.28 -41.09
CA PRO A 484 -15.42 -24.80 -41.67
C PRO A 484 -14.33 -24.93 -40.61
N ARG A 485 -13.58 -26.02 -40.69
CA ARG A 485 -12.35 -26.16 -39.93
C ARG A 485 -11.29 -25.20 -40.48
N ASP A 486 -10.41 -24.77 -39.61
CA ASP A 486 -9.19 -24.06 -40.00
C ASP A 486 -8.26 -25.02 -40.74
N ASP A 487 -7.23 -24.50 -41.43
CA ASP A 487 -6.29 -25.32 -42.23
C ASP A 487 -5.55 -26.39 -41.40
N ASP A 488 -5.40 -26.15 -40.09
CA ASP A 488 -4.81 -27.09 -39.13
C ASP A 488 -5.81 -28.09 -38.54
N GLY A 489 -7.06 -28.12 -39.02
CA GLY A 489 -8.14 -28.95 -38.52
C GLY A 489 -8.84 -28.39 -37.28
N GLY A 490 -8.42 -27.23 -36.77
CA GLY A 490 -9.01 -26.55 -35.63
C GLY A 490 -10.35 -25.89 -35.96
N LEU A 491 -10.91 -25.18 -34.97
CA LEU A 491 -12.13 -24.38 -35.15
C LEU A 491 -12.00 -23.03 -34.48
N THR A 492 -12.18 -21.95 -35.25
CA THR A 492 -12.22 -20.58 -34.72
C THR A 492 -13.65 -20.04 -34.64
N ILE A 493 -14.02 -19.51 -33.46
CA ILE A 493 -15.35 -18.94 -33.16
C ILE A 493 -15.17 -17.52 -32.61
N GLU A 494 -15.92 -16.55 -33.14
CA GLU A 494 -15.96 -15.17 -32.62
C GLU A 494 -17.27 -14.87 -31.89
N ILE A 495 -17.18 -14.43 -30.63
CA ILE A 495 -18.34 -14.05 -29.82
C ILE A 495 -18.21 -12.61 -29.31
N GLY A 496 -19.33 -11.91 -29.20
CA GLY A 496 -19.41 -10.63 -28.51
C GLY A 496 -19.85 -10.80 -27.05
N LEU A 497 -19.27 -10.04 -26.13
CA LEU A 497 -19.70 -9.96 -24.73
C LEU A 497 -20.09 -8.53 -24.41
N ARG A 498 -21.37 -8.29 -24.07
CA ARG A 498 -21.90 -6.93 -23.86
C ARG A 498 -22.83 -6.84 -22.65
N GLY A 499 -22.77 -5.70 -21.95
CA GLY A 499 -23.70 -5.40 -20.85
C GLY A 499 -22.99 -5.27 -19.50
N PRO A 500 -23.71 -5.45 -18.38
CA PRO A 500 -23.13 -5.39 -17.04
C PRO A 500 -21.98 -6.39 -16.87
N ILE A 501 -20.92 -6.02 -16.14
CA ILE A 501 -19.76 -6.90 -15.92
C ILE A 501 -20.16 -8.19 -15.16
N THR A 502 -21.20 -8.11 -14.34
CA THR A 502 -21.72 -9.22 -13.52
C THR A 502 -22.66 -10.15 -14.27
N ASP A 503 -23.23 -9.74 -15.42
CA ASP A 503 -24.07 -10.59 -16.26
C ASP A 503 -24.00 -10.14 -17.73
N PRO A 504 -22.88 -10.41 -18.43
CA PRO A 504 -22.72 -10.03 -19.82
C PRO A 504 -23.59 -10.92 -20.73
N LYS A 505 -24.27 -10.30 -21.68
CA LYS A 505 -24.95 -10.99 -22.78
C LYS A 505 -23.93 -11.48 -23.79
N VAL A 506 -24.08 -12.73 -24.23
CA VAL A 506 -23.23 -13.36 -25.25
C VAL A 506 -23.91 -13.23 -26.61
N ASP A 507 -23.26 -12.56 -27.54
CA ASP A 507 -23.70 -12.36 -28.92
C ASP A 507 -22.94 -13.30 -29.86
N PHE A 508 -23.62 -14.36 -30.31
CA PHE A 508 -23.09 -15.33 -31.27
C PHE A 508 -23.34 -14.94 -32.73
N SER A 509 -24.04 -13.84 -33.02
CA SER A 509 -24.38 -13.45 -34.39
C SER A 509 -23.12 -13.26 -35.26
N ARG A 510 -22.00 -12.86 -34.64
CA ARG A 510 -20.71 -12.70 -35.31
C ARG A 510 -20.07 -14.02 -35.73
N ALA A 511 -20.13 -15.05 -34.89
CA ALA A 511 -19.66 -16.40 -35.22
C ALA A 511 -20.30 -16.90 -36.52
N PHE A 512 -21.60 -16.66 -36.67
CA PHE A 512 -22.34 -17.05 -37.87
C PHE A 512 -22.16 -16.07 -39.03
N LYS A 513 -21.96 -14.78 -38.80
CA LYS A 513 -21.72 -13.81 -39.88
C LYS A 513 -20.45 -14.12 -40.67
N ASN A 514 -19.37 -14.53 -39.99
CA ASN A 514 -18.12 -14.93 -40.64
C ASN A 514 -18.26 -16.27 -41.37
N LEU A 515 -19.05 -17.20 -40.83
CA LEU A 515 -19.44 -18.45 -41.50
C LEU A 515 -20.05 -18.17 -42.88
N PHE A 516 -21.06 -17.28 -42.94
CA PHE A 516 -21.69 -16.90 -44.21
C PHE A 516 -20.72 -16.21 -45.15
N LYS A 517 -19.89 -15.30 -44.65
CA LYS A 517 -18.90 -14.59 -45.47
C LYS A 517 -17.92 -15.56 -46.13
N ASN A 518 -17.47 -16.60 -45.42
CA ASN A 518 -16.51 -17.57 -45.93
C ASN A 518 -17.16 -18.62 -46.85
N ILE A 519 -18.37 -19.10 -46.52
CA ILE A 519 -19.14 -19.99 -47.42
C ILE A 519 -19.43 -19.25 -48.74
N PHE A 520 -19.91 -18.00 -48.70
CA PHE A 520 -20.14 -17.24 -49.92
C PHE A 520 -18.84 -16.88 -50.64
N ARG A 521 -17.69 -16.79 -49.97
CA ARG A 521 -16.39 -16.62 -50.65
C ARG A 521 -15.96 -17.88 -51.42
N GLY A 522 -16.38 -19.07 -50.97
CA GLY A 522 -16.16 -20.34 -51.67
C GLY A 522 -17.21 -20.65 -52.77
N VAL A 523 -18.37 -19.99 -52.73
CA VAL A 523 -19.48 -20.17 -53.69
C VAL A 523 -19.56 -19.01 -54.71
N LEU A 524 -19.02 -17.84 -54.41
CA LEU A 524 -18.93 -16.73 -55.37
C LEU A 524 -17.74 -16.98 -56.31
N PRO A 525 -17.96 -17.03 -57.62
CA PRO A 525 -16.85 -17.16 -58.56
C PRO A 525 -15.97 -15.90 -58.48
N SER A 526 -14.68 -16.07 -58.75
CA SER A 526 -13.66 -15.02 -58.72
C SER A 526 -14.15 -13.73 -59.40
N GLY A 527 -13.66 -12.57 -58.96
CA GLY A 527 -14.16 -11.23 -59.34
C GLY A 527 -14.29 -10.93 -60.85
N ASP A 528 -13.72 -11.76 -61.72
CA ASP A 528 -13.88 -11.66 -63.17
C ASP A 528 -15.16 -12.32 -63.71
N ALA A 529 -15.69 -13.35 -63.05
CA ALA A 529 -16.97 -13.98 -63.40
C ALA A 529 -18.20 -13.17 -62.93
N LEU A 530 -18.02 -12.27 -61.95
CA LEU A 530 -19.06 -11.37 -61.45
C LEU A 530 -19.27 -10.13 -62.33
N LYS A 531 -18.31 -9.79 -63.21
CA LYS A 531 -18.41 -8.65 -64.14
C LYS A 531 -19.27 -8.96 -65.38
N SER A 532 -19.50 -10.23 -65.69
CA SER A 532 -20.27 -10.68 -66.86
C SER A 532 -21.70 -11.14 -66.54
N ALA A 533 -22.10 -11.11 -65.27
CA ALA A 533 -23.43 -11.59 -64.84
C ALA A 533 -24.52 -10.49 -64.96
N PRO A 534 -25.72 -10.82 -65.47
CA PRO A 534 -26.82 -9.86 -65.61
C PRO A 534 -27.32 -9.34 -64.25
N GLY A 535 -27.61 -8.04 -64.16
CA GLY A 535 -27.88 -7.32 -62.91
C GLY A 535 -28.95 -7.91 -61.98
N LYS A 536 -29.95 -8.62 -62.53
CA LYS A 536 -31.00 -9.30 -61.72
C LYS A 536 -30.48 -10.48 -60.89
N ALA A 537 -29.39 -11.14 -61.32
CA ALA A 537 -28.78 -12.25 -60.58
C ALA A 537 -28.03 -11.75 -59.32
N LEU A 538 -27.41 -10.57 -59.41
CA LEU A 538 -26.70 -9.93 -58.30
C LEU A 538 -27.64 -9.41 -57.19
N GLU A 539 -28.84 -8.94 -57.55
CA GLU A 539 -29.87 -8.56 -56.59
C GLU A 539 -30.48 -9.77 -55.86
N GLY A 540 -30.71 -10.88 -56.56
CA GLY A 540 -31.21 -12.13 -55.97
C GLY A 540 -30.24 -12.73 -54.94
N VAL A 541 -28.93 -12.69 -55.21
CA VAL A 541 -27.89 -13.16 -54.26
C VAL A 541 -27.79 -12.26 -53.03
N LYS A 542 -27.83 -10.93 -53.20
CA LYS A 542 -27.85 -9.98 -52.08
C LYS A 542 -29.13 -10.11 -51.24
N GLY A 543 -30.28 -10.31 -51.87
CA GLY A 543 -31.57 -10.53 -51.22
C GLY A 543 -31.62 -11.85 -50.44
N GLY A 544 -31.06 -12.93 -51.00
CA GLY A 544 -30.98 -14.24 -50.34
C GLY A 544 -30.07 -14.27 -49.12
N VAL A 545 -28.91 -13.59 -49.17
CA VAL A 545 -28.02 -13.39 -48.01
C VAL A 545 -28.72 -12.56 -46.93
N GLY A 546 -29.46 -11.51 -47.33
CA GLY A 546 -30.24 -10.67 -46.41
C GLY A 546 -31.36 -11.44 -45.70
N GLN A 547 -32.15 -12.22 -46.44
CA GLN A 547 -33.22 -13.06 -45.87
C GLN A 547 -32.70 -14.20 -44.99
N GLY A 548 -31.55 -14.80 -45.35
CA GLY A 548 -30.90 -15.82 -44.52
C GLY A 548 -30.43 -15.28 -43.17
N LEU A 549 -29.88 -14.05 -43.16
CA LEU A 549 -29.48 -13.35 -41.93
C LEU A 549 -30.69 -12.96 -41.06
N GLU A 550 -31.80 -12.52 -41.65
CA GLU A 550 -33.04 -12.20 -40.93
C GLU A 550 -33.71 -13.44 -40.31
N LYS A 551 -33.78 -14.57 -41.03
CA LYS A 551 -34.31 -15.82 -40.48
C LYS A 551 -33.47 -16.37 -39.32
N LEU A 552 -32.16 -16.12 -39.31
CA LEU A 552 -31.27 -16.52 -38.21
C LEU A 552 -31.39 -15.64 -36.98
N LYS A 553 -31.70 -14.34 -37.12
CA LYS A 553 -32.03 -13.49 -35.96
C LYS A 553 -33.27 -13.96 -35.21
N GLY A 554 -34.22 -14.61 -35.89
CA GLY A 554 -35.42 -15.18 -35.27
C GLY A 554 -35.20 -16.54 -34.58
N LEU A 555 -33.99 -17.12 -34.67
CA LEU A 555 -33.64 -18.43 -34.11
C LEU A 555 -32.79 -18.34 -32.82
N PHE A 556 -32.48 -17.13 -32.34
CA PHE A 556 -31.63 -16.86 -31.17
C PHE A 556 -32.18 -15.74 -30.28
#